data_AF-A0A2E6C8P7-F1
#
_entry.id   AF-A0A2E6C8P7-F1
#
_cell.length_a   1.000
_cell.length_b   1.000
_cell.length_c   1.000
_cell.angle_alpha   90.00
_cell.angle_beta   90.00
_cell.angle_gamma   90.00
#
_symmetry.space_group_name_H-M   'P 1'
#
loop_
_entity.id
_entity.type
_entity.pdbx_description
1 polymer ?
#
loop_
_entity_poly.entity_id
_entity_poly.type
_entity_poly.pdbx_seq_one_letter_code
_entity_poly.pdbx_strand_id
1 'polypeptide(L)'
;METYKQMQQRHKQEVKNLILQYNMTHTIAEAARIMGMDKDKLRRFAHYHGISFKKKYGEKMTKCDTVYRKKGVTIPTAPWEEVNHV
;
A
#
# COMPACT_ATOMS: atom_id res chain seq x y z
N MET A 1 -10.73 24.93 18.80
CA MET A 1 -9.53 24.65 17.99
C MET A 1 -9.46 23.16 17.75
N GLU A 2 -9.23 22.72 16.51
CA GLU A 2 -8.90 21.32 16.26
C GLU A 2 -7.54 20.99 16.90
N THR A 3 -7.45 19.82 17.53
CA THR A 3 -6.15 19.30 17.96
C THR A 3 -5.36 18.78 16.76
N TYR A 4 -4.04 18.80 16.84
CA TYR A 4 -3.16 18.31 15.77
C TYR A 4 -3.50 16.87 15.31
N LYS A 5 -3.91 16.00 16.26
CA LYS A 5 -4.36 14.64 15.96
C LYS A 5 -5.62 14.60 15.10
N GLN A 6 -6.59 15.47 15.36
CA GLN A 6 -7.82 15.57 14.57
C GLN A 6 -7.54 16.07 13.16
N MET A 7 -6.66 17.07 13.02
CA MET A 7 -6.24 17.59 11.72
C MET A 7 -5.55 16.53 10.86
N GLN A 8 -4.67 15.71 11.45
CA GLN A 8 -4.03 14.60 10.73
C GLN A 8 -5.03 13.54 10.26
N GLN A 9 -6.01 13.17 11.10
CA GLN A 9 -7.05 12.22 10.71
C GLN A 9 -7.91 12.76 9.57
N ARG A 10 -8.32 14.03 9.64
CA ARG A 10 -9.08 14.70 8.59
C ARG A 10 -8.30 14.71 7.27
N HIS A 11 -7.05 15.13 7.30
CA HIS A 11 -6.20 15.17 6.11
C HIS A 11 -6.04 13.77 5.48
N LYS A 12 -5.82 12.73 6.29
CA LYS A 12 -5.75 11.35 5.80
C LYS A 12 -7.05 10.90 5.13
N GLN A 13 -8.18 11.30 5.69
CA GLN A 13 -9.50 10.99 5.13
C GLN A 13 -9.75 11.73 3.80
N GLU A 14 -9.39 13.01 3.72
CA GLU A 14 -9.49 13.83 2.50
C GLU A 14 -8.65 13.22 1.36
N VAL A 15 -7.41 12.85 1.65
CA VAL A 15 -6.52 12.19 0.67
C VAL A 15 -7.12 10.86 0.20
N LYS A 16 -7.67 10.06 1.13
CA LYS A 16 -8.32 8.79 0.77
C LYS A 16 -9.53 9.03 -0.15
N ASN A 17 -10.37 10.02 0.15
CA ASN A 17 -11.55 10.34 -0.64
C ASN A 17 -11.16 10.82 -2.05
N LEU A 18 -10.13 11.65 -2.16
CA LEU A 18 -9.61 12.10 -3.44
C LEU A 18 -9.15 10.91 -4.29
N ILE A 19 -8.37 10.01 -3.71
CA ILE A 19 -7.87 8.81 -4.40
C ILE A 19 -9.03 7.92 -4.89
N LEU A 20 -10.08 7.78 -4.09
CA LEU A 20 -11.28 7.00 -4.46
C LEU A 20 -12.08 7.61 -5.62
N GLN A 21 -11.98 8.92 -5.88
CA GLN A 21 -12.65 9.53 -7.03
C GLN A 21 -11.97 9.15 -8.36
N TYR A 22 -10.66 8.93 -8.34
CA TYR A 22 -9.86 8.66 -9.55
C TYR A 22 -9.56 7.17 -9.78
N ASN A 23 -9.80 6.30 -8.80
CA ASN A 23 -9.35 4.90 -8.85
C ASN A 23 -9.99 4.06 -9.97
N MET A 24 -11.26 4.30 -10.30
CA MET A 24 -12.02 3.54 -11.30
C MET A 24 -11.79 4.03 -12.72
N THR A 25 -11.50 5.33 -12.87
CA THR A 25 -11.40 6.00 -14.17
C THR A 25 -9.99 6.03 -14.70
N HIS A 26 -9.00 6.18 -13.81
CA HIS A 26 -7.60 6.41 -14.16
C HIS A 26 -6.70 5.27 -13.67
N THR A 27 -5.57 5.11 -14.33
CA THR A 27 -4.47 4.29 -13.84
C THR A 27 -3.74 4.98 -12.68
N ILE A 28 -2.97 4.24 -11.87
CA ILE A 28 -2.14 4.82 -10.79
C ILE A 28 -1.25 5.94 -11.32
N ALA A 29 -0.67 5.77 -12.51
CA ALA A 29 0.24 6.75 -13.09
C ALA A 29 -0.48 8.05 -13.49
N GLU A 30 -1.69 7.95 -14.03
CA GLU A 30 -2.51 9.11 -14.38
C GLU A 30 -3.03 9.82 -13.14
N ALA A 31 -3.55 9.06 -12.18
CA ALA A 31 -4.02 9.60 -10.91
C ALA A 31 -2.89 10.31 -10.15
N ALA A 32 -1.68 9.73 -10.11
CA ALA A 32 -0.49 10.36 -9.53
C ALA A 32 -0.16 11.70 -10.21
N ARG A 33 -0.24 11.76 -11.55
CA ARG A 33 0.01 12.99 -12.30
C ARG A 33 -1.03 14.07 -12.02
N ILE A 34 -2.31 13.71 -12.01
CA ILE A 34 -3.43 14.64 -11.75
C ILE A 34 -3.36 15.20 -10.33
N MET A 35 -3.06 14.35 -9.35
CA MET A 35 -2.97 14.74 -7.94
C MET A 35 -1.63 15.40 -7.57
N GLY A 36 -0.65 15.45 -8.49
CA GLY A 36 0.70 15.95 -8.19
C GLY A 36 1.45 15.11 -7.15
N MET A 37 1.14 13.81 -7.06
CA MET A 37 1.74 12.89 -6.08
C MET A 37 2.80 12.01 -6.73
N ASP A 38 3.81 11.64 -5.93
CA ASP A 38 4.74 10.59 -6.33
C ASP A 38 4.00 9.24 -6.52
N LYS A 39 4.26 8.60 -7.66
CA LYS A 39 3.59 7.36 -8.07
C LYS A 39 3.81 6.22 -7.07
N ASP A 40 5.00 6.11 -6.50
CA ASP A 40 5.34 4.99 -5.60
C ASP A 40 4.81 5.23 -4.19
N LYS A 41 4.70 6.50 -3.75
CA LYS A 41 3.96 6.88 -2.54
C LYS A 41 2.48 6.60 -2.69
N LEU A 42 1.87 6.98 -3.82
CA LEU A 42 0.46 6.70 -4.11
C LEU A 42 0.19 5.19 -4.12
N ARG A 43 1.05 4.40 -4.77
CA ARG A 43 0.94 2.94 -4.79
C ARG A 43 0.99 2.35 -3.38
N ARG A 44 1.93 2.79 -2.53
CA ARG A 44 2.03 2.33 -1.13
C ARG A 44 0.79 2.68 -0.32
N PHE A 45 0.27 3.90 -0.48
CA PHE A 45 -0.95 4.33 0.21
C PHE A 45 -2.17 3.52 -0.23
N ALA A 46 -2.33 3.34 -1.55
CA ALA A 46 -3.42 2.56 -2.12
C ALA A 46 -3.38 1.11 -1.61
N HIS A 47 -2.19 0.52 -1.58
CA HIS A 47 -1.96 -0.83 -1.05
C HIS A 47 -2.35 -0.95 0.42
N TYR A 48 -1.88 -0.03 1.26
CA TYR A 48 -2.23 0.00 2.69
C TYR A 48 -3.74 0.10 2.94
N HIS A 49 -4.45 0.82 2.06
CA HIS A 49 -5.89 1.04 2.17
C HIS A 49 -6.76 0.09 1.33
N GLY A 50 -6.17 -0.91 0.66
CA GLY A 50 -6.89 -1.86 -0.18
C GLY A 50 -7.53 -1.24 -1.43
N ILE A 51 -7.04 -0.09 -1.89
CA ILE A 51 -7.58 0.62 -3.05
C ILE A 51 -6.93 0.07 -4.32
N SER A 52 -7.76 -0.40 -5.25
CA SER A 52 -7.33 -0.91 -6.55
C SER A 52 -7.56 0.14 -7.63
N PHE A 53 -6.68 0.21 -8.63
CA PHE A 53 -6.77 1.14 -9.76
C PHE A 53 -6.96 0.40 -11.07
N LYS A 54 -7.55 1.08 -12.07
CA LYS A 54 -7.64 0.58 -13.44
C LYS A 54 -6.24 0.26 -14.00
N LYS A 55 -6.11 -0.84 -14.76
CA LYS A 55 -4.86 -1.19 -15.45
C LYS A 55 -4.84 -0.57 -16.87
N LYS A 56 -3.63 -0.33 -17.38
CA LYS A 56 -3.41 0.30 -18.70
C LYS A 56 -3.75 -0.62 -19.89
N TYR A 57 -3.62 -1.94 -19.73
CA TYR A 57 -3.74 -2.91 -20.82
C TYR A 57 -4.87 -3.91 -20.56
N GLY A 58 -6.13 -3.53 -20.81
CA GLY A 58 -7.28 -4.46 -20.93
C GLY A 58 -7.68 -5.30 -19.69
N GLU A 59 -6.82 -5.40 -18.68
CA GLU A 59 -7.10 -6.11 -17.44
C GLU A 59 -7.96 -5.24 -16.52
N LYS A 60 -8.99 -5.85 -15.91
CA LYS A 60 -10.08 -5.10 -15.26
C LYS A 60 -9.61 -4.21 -14.09
N MET A 61 -8.70 -4.66 -13.23
CA MET A 61 -8.17 -3.87 -12.10
C MET A 61 -6.78 -4.35 -11.65
N THR A 62 -6.00 -3.44 -11.07
CA THR A 62 -4.74 -3.75 -10.38
C THR A 62 -5.11 -4.30 -9.01
N LYS A 63 -5.03 -5.62 -8.83
CA LYS A 63 -5.07 -6.20 -7.48
C LYS A 63 -3.85 -5.68 -6.74
N CYS A 64 -4.07 -4.77 -5.81
CA CYS A 64 -3.10 -4.46 -4.77
C CYS A 64 -3.16 -5.59 -3.74
N ASP A 65 -2.79 -6.80 -4.15
CA ASP A 65 -2.72 -7.93 -3.23
C ASP A 65 -1.70 -7.56 -2.16
N THR A 66 -2.12 -7.66 -0.90
CA THR A 66 -1.26 -7.58 0.27
C THR A 66 -0.33 -8.79 0.27
N VAL A 67 0.64 -8.80 -0.64
CA VAL A 67 1.80 -9.68 -0.50
C VAL A 67 2.62 -9.10 0.65
N TYR A 68 2.12 -9.31 1.86
CA TYR A 68 2.89 -9.26 3.08
C TYR A 68 3.92 -10.38 2.91
N ARG A 69 5.03 -10.09 2.22
CA ARG A 69 6.19 -10.97 2.24
C ARG A 69 6.62 -10.97 3.70
N LYS A 70 6.20 -11.98 4.47
CA LYS A 70 6.86 -12.30 5.73
C LYS A 70 8.35 -12.32 5.39
N LYS A 71 9.12 -11.39 5.96
CA LYS A 71 10.58 -11.47 6.00
C LYS A 71 10.97 -12.60 6.97
N GLY A 72 10.40 -13.79 6.77
CA GLY A 72 10.91 -14.99 7.39
C GLY A 72 12.16 -15.35 6.60
N VAL A 73 13.31 -14.85 7.05
CA VAL A 73 14.57 -15.45 6.64
C VAL A 73 14.48 -16.89 7.15
N THR A 74 14.38 -17.84 6.24
CA THR A 74 14.48 -19.26 6.58
C THR A 74 15.97 -19.52 6.80
N ILE A 75 16.46 -19.17 7.99
CA ILE A 75 17.79 -19.62 8.41
C ILE A 75 17.61 -21.10 8.74
N PRO A 76 18.24 -22.03 8.01
CA PRO A 76 18.23 -23.43 8.41
C PRO A 76 18.85 -23.54 9.80
N THR A 77 18.23 -24.32 10.68
CA THR A 77 18.75 -24.64 12.02
C THR A 77 20.20 -25.10 11.88
N ALA A 78 21.10 -24.48 12.64
CA ALA A 78 22.51 -24.80 12.51
C ALA A 78 22.79 -26.18 13.12
N PRO A 79 23.66 -27.01 12.52
CA PRO A 79 23.85 -28.41 12.92
C PRO A 79 24.40 -28.63 14.34
N TRP A 80 24.82 -27.57 15.04
CA TRP A 80 25.27 -27.61 16.43
C TRP A 80 24.19 -27.25 17.45
N GLU A 81 22.98 -26.87 17.02
CA GLU A 81 21.86 -26.57 17.92
C GLU A 81 21.12 -27.82 18.43
N GLU A 82 21.37 -29.01 17.84
CA GLU A 82 20.72 -30.28 18.24
C GLU A 82 21.33 -30.93 19.49
N VAL A 83 22.41 -30.38 20.05
CA VAL A 83 23.15 -31.00 21.15
C VAL A 83 23.09 -30.12 22.40
N ASN A 84 21.92 -30.05 23.04
CA ASN A 84 21.81 -29.64 24.45
C ASN A 84 20.55 -30.26 25.06
N HIS A 85 20.56 -31.58 25.21
CA HIS A 85 19.84 -32.25 26.29
C HIS A 85 20.87 -32.69 27.32
N VAL A 86 21.09 -31.83 28.32
CA VAL A 86 21.65 -32.20 29.62
C VAL A 86 20.48 -32.51 30.55
#